data_AF-A0A6G3RZ44-F1
#
_entry.id   AF-A0A6G3RZ44-F1
#
_cell.length_a   1.000
_cell.length_b   1.000
_cell.length_c   1.000
_cell.angle_alpha   90.00
_cell.angle_beta   90.00
_cell.angle_gamma   90.00
#
_symmetry.space_group_name_H-M   'P 1'
#
loop_
_entity.id
_entity.type
_entity.pdbx_description
1 polymer ?
#
loop_
_entity_poly.entity_id
_entity_poly.type
_entity_poly.pdbx_seq_one_letter_code
_entity_poly.pdbx_strand_id
1 'polypeptide(L)'
;MSTVRRITPQWIVKGVVDDSDTCECCGRTNLKRTVALMPLDAEGNEEGDVSYYGTSCAAVALGWSQTRVANAAGAATIKQESRDEWARSIISRYAPWEFATPREMQAAWFSYNPHDSGPASERVRVLLADARAQLADTTLGPQRPHTWGDFRPFLVISTPDGRVLNCVPVPADETGREEMHRAARNRYGGRGNRPVTLYALSAESAKDVFYAARQLDLYRQQRPRAVAL
;
A
#
# COMPACT_ATOMS: atom_id res chain seq x y z
N MET A 1 -41.79 5.10 32.45
CA MET A 1 -40.35 4.98 32.79
C MET A 1 -39.71 4.12 31.71
N SER A 2 -39.12 4.74 30.68
CA SER A 2 -38.43 3.99 29.63
C SER A 2 -37.15 3.40 30.19
N THR A 3 -37.07 2.07 30.21
CA THR A 3 -35.86 1.33 30.52
C THR A 3 -34.84 1.62 29.43
N VAL A 4 -33.88 2.51 29.71
CA VAL A 4 -32.73 2.72 28.82
C VAL A 4 -31.93 1.42 28.84
N ARG A 5 -32.14 0.56 27.83
CA ARG A 5 -31.23 -0.54 27.54
C ARG A 5 -29.88 0.10 27.25
N ARG A 6 -28.89 -0.12 28.12
CA ARG A 6 -27.49 0.12 27.74
C ARG A 6 -27.19 -0.86 26.61
N ILE A 7 -27.16 -0.35 25.39
CA ILE A 7 -26.59 -1.06 24.26
C ILE A 7 -25.10 -1.11 24.56
N THR A 8 -24.59 -2.27 24.97
CA THR A 8 -23.15 -2.46 25.06
C THR A 8 -22.62 -2.31 23.63
N PRO A 9 -21.65 -1.41 23.37
CA PRO A 9 -21.14 -1.23 22.03
C PRO A 9 -20.63 -2.57 21.51
N GLN A 10 -21.03 -2.92 20.30
CA GLN A 10 -20.38 -4.02 19.59
C GLN A 10 -19.01 -3.53 19.14
N TRP A 11 -18.04 -4.43 19.02
CA TRP A 11 -16.67 -4.06 18.69
C TRP A 11 -16.17 -4.89 17.52
N ILE A 12 -15.40 -4.27 16.64
CA ILE A 12 -14.57 -4.97 15.64
C ILE A 12 -13.09 -4.73 15.92
N VAL A 13 -12.29 -5.77 15.74
CA VAL A 13 -10.83 -5.69 15.85
C VAL A 13 -10.28 -5.11 14.55
N LYS A 14 -9.60 -3.95 14.63
CA LYS A 14 -8.96 -3.31 13.48
C LYS A 14 -7.53 -3.80 13.26
N GLY A 15 -6.83 -4.17 14.33
CA GLY A 15 -5.47 -4.68 14.26
C GLY A 15 -4.69 -4.50 15.54
N VAL A 16 -3.38 -4.72 15.44
CA VAL A 16 -2.39 -4.39 16.46
C VAL A 16 -1.80 -3.01 16.18
N VAL A 17 -1.50 -2.27 17.25
CA VAL A 17 -0.77 -1.00 17.21
C VAL A 17 0.43 -1.10 18.13
N ASP A 18 1.60 -0.73 17.60
CA ASP A 18 2.87 -0.74 18.32
C ASP A 18 3.25 0.64 18.89
N ASP A 19 2.60 1.71 18.41
CA ASP A 19 2.86 3.10 18.84
C ASP A 19 2.20 3.48 20.16
N SER A 20 1.31 2.64 20.70
CA SER A 20 0.66 2.83 22.00
C SER A 20 0.98 1.65 22.91
N ASP A 21 1.47 1.94 24.11
CA ASP A 21 1.81 0.95 25.15
C ASP A 21 0.87 1.02 26.35
N THR A 22 -0.23 1.77 26.25
CA THR A 22 -1.13 2.07 27.36
C THR A 22 -2.56 1.62 27.04
N CYS A 23 -3.19 0.91 27.99
CA CYS A 23 -4.56 0.44 27.88
C CYS A 23 -5.54 1.55 28.23
N GLU A 24 -6.40 1.97 27.32
CA GLU A 24 -7.42 2.99 27.59
C GLU A 24 -8.54 2.50 28.51
N CYS A 25 -8.77 1.18 28.58
CA CYS A 25 -9.78 0.59 29.46
C CYS A 25 -9.39 0.64 30.95
N CYS A 26 -8.11 0.38 31.27
CA CYS A 26 -7.65 0.21 32.67
C CYS A 26 -6.46 1.08 33.06
N GLY A 27 -5.92 1.88 32.15
CA GLY A 27 -4.78 2.77 32.37
C GLY A 27 -3.42 2.07 32.52
N ARG A 28 -3.34 0.74 32.34
CA ARG A 28 -2.08 0.00 32.44
C ARG A 28 -1.13 0.36 31.30
N THR A 29 0.11 0.71 31.64
CA THR A 29 1.19 1.07 30.70
C THR A 29 2.19 -0.07 30.47
N ASN A 30 3.21 0.14 29.63
CA ASN A 30 4.23 -0.85 29.25
C ASN A 30 3.63 -2.16 28.71
N LEU A 31 2.56 -2.06 27.95
CA LEU A 31 1.96 -3.19 27.28
C LEU A 31 2.91 -3.69 26.18
N LYS A 32 3.08 -5.01 26.10
CA LYS A 32 3.82 -5.64 24.99
C LYS A 32 3.11 -5.49 23.63
N ARG A 33 1.81 -5.22 23.67
CA ARG A 33 0.93 -5.16 22.51
C ARG A 33 -0.37 -4.47 22.87
N THR A 34 -0.83 -3.62 21.97
CA THR A 34 -2.11 -2.93 22.06
C THR A 34 -2.98 -3.28 20.86
N VAL A 35 -4.27 -3.53 21.11
CA VAL A 35 -5.26 -3.92 20.11
C VAL A 35 -6.19 -2.74 19.87
N ALA A 36 -6.31 -2.33 18.62
CA ALA A 36 -7.26 -1.32 18.18
C ALA A 36 -8.65 -1.94 18.00
N LEU A 37 -9.63 -1.42 18.74
CA LEU A 37 -11.03 -1.79 18.66
C LEU A 37 -11.84 -0.61 18.14
N MET A 38 -12.62 -0.84 17.09
CA MET A 38 -13.57 0.16 16.59
C MET A 38 -14.97 -0.17 17.14
N PRO A 39 -15.65 0.78 17.81
CA PRO A 39 -17.01 0.57 18.25
C PRO A 39 -17.94 0.50 17.03
N LEU A 40 -19.01 -0.28 17.16
CA LEU A 40 -20.04 -0.45 16.16
C LEU A 40 -21.40 -0.04 16.73
N ASP A 41 -22.21 0.60 15.89
CA ASP A 41 -23.61 0.92 16.18
C ASP A 41 -24.50 -0.34 16.18
N ALA A 42 -25.80 -0.15 16.37
CA ALA A 42 -26.77 -1.25 16.38
C ALA A 42 -26.94 -1.95 15.01
N GLU A 43 -26.57 -1.28 13.93
CA GLU A 43 -26.62 -1.79 12.56
C GLU A 43 -25.29 -2.43 12.10
N GLY A 44 -24.24 -2.32 12.93
CA GLY A 44 -22.92 -2.87 12.67
C GLY A 44 -21.99 -1.93 11.89
N ASN A 45 -22.32 -0.64 11.78
CA ASN A 45 -21.44 0.36 11.18
C ASN A 45 -20.45 0.91 12.22
N GLU A 46 -19.28 1.34 11.77
CA GLU A 46 -18.27 1.95 12.64
C GLU A 46 -18.83 3.26 13.24
N GLU A 47 -18.86 3.36 14.57
CA GLU A 47 -19.40 4.51 15.32
C GLU A 47 -18.41 4.94 16.41
N GLY A 48 -17.96 6.21 16.36
CA GLY A 48 -17.04 6.78 17.35
C GLY A 48 -15.56 6.57 17.03
N ASP A 49 -14.72 6.79 18.04
CA ASP A 49 -13.26 6.72 17.91
C ASP A 49 -12.72 5.33 18.24
N VAL A 50 -11.58 4.99 17.61
CA VAL A 50 -10.84 3.76 17.89
C VAL A 50 -10.36 3.76 19.33
N SER A 51 -10.62 2.66 20.05
CA SER A 51 -10.11 2.43 21.40
C SER A 51 -8.91 1.48 21.40
N TYR A 52 -7.89 1.79 22.20
CA TYR A 52 -6.63 1.06 22.27
C TYR A 52 -6.50 0.26 23.57
N TYR A 53 -6.78 -1.04 23.50
CA TYR A 53 -6.82 -1.91 24.67
C TYR A 53 -5.68 -2.92 24.69
N GLY A 54 -5.16 -3.22 25.89
CA GLY A 54 -4.36 -4.42 26.08
C GLY A 54 -5.19 -5.69 25.81
N THR A 55 -4.55 -6.77 25.39
CA THR A 55 -5.22 -8.02 24.96
C THR A 55 -6.21 -8.58 25.98
N SER A 56 -5.94 -8.44 27.29
CA SER A 56 -6.85 -8.87 28.35
C SER A 56 -8.13 -8.02 28.42
N CYS A 57 -8.01 -6.69 28.33
CA CYS A 57 -9.15 -5.78 28.32
C CYS A 57 -9.97 -5.92 27.03
N ALA A 58 -9.30 -6.10 25.89
CA ALA A 58 -9.96 -6.38 24.63
C ALA A 58 -10.75 -7.71 24.67
N ALA A 59 -10.18 -8.76 25.28
CA ALA A 59 -10.87 -10.03 25.47
C ALA A 59 -12.14 -9.89 26.31
N VAL A 60 -12.10 -9.10 27.38
CA VAL A 60 -13.28 -8.79 28.19
C VAL A 60 -14.32 -8.00 27.39
N ALA A 61 -13.90 -6.96 26.67
CA ALA A 61 -14.81 -6.12 25.87
C ALA A 61 -15.52 -6.90 24.75
N LEU A 62 -14.82 -7.85 24.12
CA LEU A 62 -15.34 -8.69 23.04
C LEU A 62 -16.07 -9.96 23.53
N GLY A 63 -15.96 -10.29 24.82
CA GLY A 63 -16.41 -11.59 25.34
C GLY A 63 -15.65 -12.78 24.74
N TRP A 64 -14.37 -12.59 24.39
CA TRP A 64 -13.53 -13.60 23.72
C TRP A 64 -12.40 -14.08 24.63
N SER A 65 -11.70 -15.15 24.23
CA SER A 65 -10.43 -15.52 24.85
C SER A 65 -9.30 -14.61 24.35
N GLN A 66 -8.26 -14.40 25.16
CA GLN A 66 -7.09 -13.60 24.76
C GLN A 66 -6.41 -14.16 23.50
N THR A 67 -6.33 -15.48 23.35
CA THR A 67 -5.80 -16.14 22.15
C THR A 67 -6.61 -15.79 20.91
N ARG A 68 -7.95 -15.79 21.01
CA ARG A 68 -8.82 -15.41 19.89
C ARG A 68 -8.62 -13.95 19.52
N VAL A 69 -8.51 -13.05 20.50
CA VAL A 69 -8.20 -11.62 20.25
C VAL A 69 -6.86 -11.47 19.56
N ALA A 70 -5.81 -12.12 20.05
CA ALA A 70 -4.48 -12.03 19.46
C ALA A 70 -4.46 -12.51 17.99
N ASN A 71 -5.14 -13.62 17.70
CA ASN A 71 -5.26 -14.15 16.33
C ASN A 71 -6.08 -13.21 15.42
N ALA A 72 -7.22 -12.70 15.90
CA ALA A 72 -8.05 -11.77 15.15
C ALA A 72 -7.31 -10.45 14.86
N ALA A 73 -6.57 -9.92 15.84
CA ALA A 73 -5.77 -8.71 15.68
C ALA A 73 -4.64 -8.92 14.67
N GLY A 74 -3.90 -10.04 14.76
CA GLY A 74 -2.86 -10.37 13.79
C GLY A 74 -3.41 -10.53 12.37
N ALA A 75 -4.54 -11.21 12.20
CA ALA A 75 -5.20 -11.36 10.91
C ALA A 75 -5.67 -10.00 10.33
N ALA A 76 -6.21 -9.13 11.18
CA ALA A 76 -6.63 -7.79 10.77
C ALA A 76 -5.43 -6.91 10.37
N THR A 77 -4.32 -6.98 11.10
CA THR A 77 -3.05 -6.31 10.72
C THR A 77 -2.56 -6.77 9.36
N ILE A 78 -2.46 -8.07 9.11
CA ILE A 78 -2.01 -8.61 7.80
C ILE A 78 -2.92 -8.13 6.67
N LYS A 79 -4.24 -8.08 6.91
CA LYS A 79 -5.21 -7.57 5.93
C LYS A 79 -4.99 -6.07 5.66
N GLN A 80 -4.71 -5.27 6.69
CA GLN A 80 -4.38 -3.85 6.52
C GLN A 80 -3.08 -3.69 5.74
N GLU A 81 -2.03 -4.41 6.10
CA GLU A 81 -0.74 -4.37 5.37
C GLU A 81 -0.92 -4.69 3.89
N SER A 82 -1.78 -5.67 3.58
CA SER A 82 -2.13 -6.03 2.19
C SER A 82 -2.87 -4.89 1.47
N ARG A 83 -3.77 -4.19 2.15
CA ARG A 83 -4.48 -3.01 1.61
C ARG A 83 -3.55 -1.83 1.41
N ASP A 84 -2.65 -1.59 2.35
CA ASP A 84 -1.63 -0.56 2.26
C ASP A 84 -0.68 -0.84 1.10
N GLU A 85 -0.27 -2.10 0.89
CA GLU A 85 0.59 -2.45 -0.23
C GLU A 85 -0.14 -2.31 -1.57
N TRP A 86 -1.41 -2.73 -1.64
CA TRP A 86 -2.26 -2.43 -2.79
C TRP A 86 -2.33 -0.92 -3.07
N ALA A 87 -2.56 -0.10 -2.04
CA ALA A 87 -2.66 1.34 -2.18
C ALA A 87 -1.35 1.98 -2.66
N ARG A 88 -0.20 1.56 -2.10
CA ARG A 88 1.13 1.98 -2.58
C ARG A 88 1.35 1.61 -4.03
N SER A 89 0.91 0.43 -4.44
CA SER A 89 0.98 -0.03 -5.82
C SER A 89 0.13 0.85 -6.73
N ILE A 90 -1.15 1.07 -6.40
CA ILE A 90 -2.04 1.95 -7.18
C ILE A 90 -1.45 3.36 -7.34
N ILE A 91 -1.00 3.97 -6.25
CA ILE A 91 -0.42 5.32 -6.29
C ILE A 91 0.86 5.33 -7.13
N SER A 92 1.77 4.37 -6.94
CA SER A 92 3.04 4.30 -7.70
C SER A 92 2.82 4.14 -9.20
N ARG A 93 1.79 3.38 -9.60
CA ARG A 93 1.44 3.15 -11.01
C ARG A 93 0.80 4.37 -11.66
N TYR A 94 -0.12 5.04 -10.96
CA TYR A 94 -1.02 6.00 -11.60
C TYR A 94 -0.83 7.46 -11.20
N ALA A 95 -0.29 7.76 -10.02
CA ALA A 95 -0.04 9.14 -9.60
C ALA A 95 0.87 9.93 -10.56
N PRO A 96 1.93 9.35 -11.20
CA PRO A 96 2.71 10.07 -12.21
C PRO A 96 1.87 10.59 -13.39
N TRP A 97 0.72 9.97 -13.63
CA TRP A 97 -0.14 10.23 -14.79
C TRP A 97 -1.36 11.08 -14.44
N GLU A 98 -1.55 11.48 -13.19
CA GLU A 98 -2.75 12.20 -12.73
C GLU A 98 -3.00 13.50 -13.52
N PHE A 99 -1.93 14.14 -13.98
CA PHE A 99 -1.96 15.36 -14.79
C PHE A 99 -1.74 15.12 -16.28
N ALA A 100 -1.64 13.86 -16.71
CA ALA A 100 -1.44 13.50 -18.12
C ALA A 100 -2.72 13.71 -18.93
N THR A 101 -2.57 13.77 -20.26
CA THR A 101 -3.75 13.83 -21.14
C THR A 101 -4.59 12.55 -21.02
N PRO A 102 -5.91 12.59 -21.31
CA PRO A 102 -6.76 11.39 -21.26
C PRO A 102 -6.21 10.22 -22.09
N ARG A 103 -5.56 10.51 -23.22
CA ARG A 103 -4.93 9.49 -24.09
C ARG A 103 -3.72 8.83 -23.43
N GLU A 104 -2.87 9.60 -22.76
CA GLU A 104 -1.71 9.07 -22.02
C GLU A 104 -2.15 8.26 -20.81
N MET A 105 -3.13 8.77 -20.06
CA MET A 105 -3.75 8.05 -18.95
C MET A 105 -4.35 6.72 -19.41
N GLN A 106 -5.06 6.73 -20.55
CA GLN A 106 -5.63 5.52 -21.12
C GLN A 106 -4.56 4.51 -21.56
N ALA A 107 -3.45 4.99 -22.15
CA ALA A 107 -2.33 4.12 -22.51
C ALA A 107 -1.66 3.51 -21.26
N ALA A 108 -1.46 4.31 -20.21
CA ALA A 108 -0.96 3.83 -18.93
C ALA A 108 -1.91 2.78 -18.34
N TRP A 109 -3.20 3.07 -18.24
CA TRP A 109 -4.22 2.14 -17.75
C TRP A 109 -4.20 0.79 -18.46
N PHE A 110 -4.20 0.77 -19.79
CA PHE A 110 -4.19 -0.49 -20.55
C PHE A 110 -2.85 -1.23 -20.49
N SER A 111 -1.75 -0.56 -20.13
CA SER A 111 -0.49 -1.25 -19.83
C SER A 111 -0.58 -2.13 -18.59
N TYR A 112 -1.39 -1.72 -17.59
CA TYR A 112 -1.63 -2.48 -16.37
C TYR A 112 -2.88 -3.37 -16.44
N ASN A 113 -3.86 -3.01 -17.27
CA ASN A 113 -5.17 -3.66 -17.36
C ASN A 113 -5.52 -3.97 -18.83
N PRO A 114 -4.79 -4.88 -19.49
CA PRO A 114 -4.91 -5.12 -20.93
C PRO A 114 -6.27 -5.66 -21.39
N HIS A 115 -7.07 -6.22 -20.46
CA HIS A 115 -8.38 -6.80 -20.73
C HIS A 115 -9.55 -5.86 -20.39
N ASP A 116 -9.25 -4.66 -19.91
CA ASP A 116 -10.29 -3.68 -19.61
C ASP A 116 -10.66 -2.85 -20.85
N SER A 117 -11.85 -2.28 -20.89
CA SER A 117 -12.39 -1.52 -22.03
C SER A 117 -13.13 -0.23 -21.66
N GLY A 118 -13.03 0.25 -20.42
CA GLY A 118 -13.72 1.46 -19.94
C GLY A 118 -12.94 2.78 -20.05
N PRO A 119 -13.58 3.91 -19.67
CA PRO A 119 -12.91 5.21 -19.59
C PRO A 119 -11.89 5.20 -18.44
N ALA A 120 -10.61 5.21 -18.81
CA ALA A 120 -9.50 5.06 -17.87
C ALA A 120 -9.40 6.21 -16.86
N SER A 121 -9.62 7.46 -17.30
CA SER A 121 -9.41 8.66 -16.48
C SER A 121 -10.24 8.65 -15.20
N GLU A 122 -11.54 8.37 -15.31
CA GLU A 122 -12.44 8.37 -14.16
C GLU A 122 -12.13 7.23 -13.19
N ARG A 123 -11.82 6.04 -13.72
CA ARG A 123 -11.45 4.88 -12.91
C ARG A 123 -10.16 5.10 -12.14
N VAL A 124 -9.15 5.65 -12.81
CA VAL A 124 -7.87 5.99 -12.16
C VAL A 124 -8.08 7.03 -11.07
N ARG A 125 -8.93 8.04 -11.29
CA ARG A 125 -9.25 9.06 -10.29
C ARG A 125 -9.87 8.44 -9.02
N VAL A 126 -10.85 7.56 -9.17
CA VAL A 126 -11.47 6.85 -8.04
C VAL A 126 -10.45 5.96 -7.33
N LEU A 127 -9.66 5.17 -8.07
CA LEU A 127 -8.64 4.30 -7.48
C LEU A 127 -7.57 5.08 -6.70
N LEU A 128 -7.11 6.21 -7.22
CA LEU A 128 -6.16 7.07 -6.53
C LEU A 128 -6.76 7.69 -5.27
N ALA A 129 -8.04 8.10 -5.30
CA ALA A 129 -8.73 8.60 -4.13
C ALA A 129 -8.84 7.52 -3.05
N ASP A 130 -9.27 6.31 -3.40
CA ASP A 130 -9.40 5.19 -2.46
C ASP A 130 -8.04 4.78 -1.88
N ALA A 131 -7.00 4.71 -2.71
CA ALA A 131 -5.65 4.36 -2.26
C ALA A 131 -5.06 5.43 -1.33
N ARG A 132 -5.28 6.72 -1.62
CA ARG A 132 -4.84 7.82 -0.73
C ARG A 132 -5.61 7.82 0.58
N ALA A 133 -6.92 7.58 0.56
CA ALA A 133 -7.73 7.44 1.76
C ALA A 133 -7.23 6.29 2.64
N GLN A 134 -6.92 5.13 2.03
CA GLN A 134 -6.36 3.97 2.74
C GLN A 134 -5.02 4.27 3.43
N LEU A 135 -4.11 5.01 2.79
CA LEU A 135 -2.82 5.36 3.40
C LEU A 135 -2.89 6.57 4.34
N ALA A 136 -3.93 7.41 4.20
CA ALA A 136 -4.23 8.50 5.12
C ALA A 136 -4.90 8.03 6.41
N ASP A 137 -5.43 6.79 6.45
CA ASP A 137 -6.05 6.21 7.64
C ASP A 137 -5.03 6.03 8.78
N THR A 138 -5.21 6.81 9.85
CA THR A 138 -4.37 6.81 11.05
C THR A 138 -4.86 5.89 12.16
N THR A 139 -5.87 5.05 11.89
CA THR A 139 -6.45 4.13 12.90
C THR A 139 -5.41 3.23 13.56
N LEU A 140 -4.45 2.73 12.77
CA LEU A 140 -3.42 1.77 13.21
C LEU A 140 -2.01 2.37 13.26
N GLY A 141 -1.88 3.69 13.37
CA GLY A 141 -0.57 4.36 13.44
C GLY A 141 -0.53 5.65 12.63
N PRO A 142 0.66 6.23 12.40
CA PRO A 142 0.80 7.48 11.66
C PRO A 142 0.37 7.33 10.20
N GLN A 143 0.04 8.48 9.61
CA GLN A 143 -0.24 8.59 8.18
C GLN A 143 0.92 8.01 7.36
N ARG A 144 0.61 7.14 6.41
CA ARG A 144 1.62 6.52 5.54
C ARG A 144 1.94 7.42 4.34
N PRO A 145 3.13 7.30 3.74
CA PRO A 145 3.49 8.09 2.56
C PRO A 145 2.58 7.74 1.38
N HIS A 146 1.96 8.75 0.75
CA HIS A 146 0.87 8.56 -0.23
C HIS A 146 0.78 9.68 -1.28
N THR A 147 1.66 10.67 -1.21
CA THR A 147 1.75 11.79 -2.16
C THR A 147 2.89 11.56 -3.15
N TRP A 148 2.94 12.37 -4.22
CA TRP A 148 4.06 12.32 -5.17
C TRP A 148 5.42 12.66 -4.51
N GLY A 149 5.42 13.58 -3.55
CA GLY A 149 6.64 13.98 -2.82
C GLY A 149 7.23 12.86 -1.96
N ASP A 150 6.45 11.82 -1.67
CA ASP A 150 6.86 10.67 -0.88
C ASP A 150 7.61 9.60 -1.69
N PHE A 151 7.63 9.73 -3.02
CA PHE A 151 8.25 8.74 -3.89
C PHE A 151 9.76 8.68 -3.66
N ARG A 152 10.29 7.46 -3.65
CA ARG A 152 11.72 7.20 -3.46
C ARG A 152 12.27 6.46 -4.67
N PRO A 153 13.55 6.68 -5.02
CA PRO A 153 14.19 5.94 -6.09
C PRO A 153 14.48 4.50 -5.63
N PHE A 154 14.20 3.54 -6.52
CA PHE A 154 14.50 2.13 -6.38
C PHE A 154 15.29 1.65 -7.61
N LEU A 155 16.37 0.91 -7.37
CA LEU A 155 17.15 0.26 -8.41
C LEU A 155 16.59 -1.14 -8.64
N VAL A 156 15.94 -1.32 -9.78
CA VAL A 156 15.40 -2.60 -10.25
C VAL A 156 16.42 -3.25 -11.17
N ILE A 157 16.83 -4.48 -10.84
CA ILE A 157 17.71 -5.29 -11.68
C ILE A 157 16.86 -6.39 -12.29
N SER A 158 16.75 -6.43 -13.62
CA SER A 158 16.01 -7.47 -14.32
C SER A 158 16.90 -8.30 -15.24
N THR A 159 16.43 -9.49 -15.57
CA THR A 159 16.96 -10.30 -16.67
C THR A 159 16.54 -9.72 -18.04
N PRO A 160 17.16 -10.17 -19.15
CA PRO A 160 16.73 -9.81 -20.50
C PRO A 160 15.26 -10.15 -20.80
N ASP A 161 14.77 -11.30 -20.31
CA ASP A 161 13.38 -11.75 -20.42
C ASP A 161 12.42 -11.01 -19.48
N GLY A 162 12.93 -10.16 -18.58
CA GLY A 162 12.13 -9.20 -17.82
C GLY A 162 11.73 -9.61 -16.43
N ARG A 163 12.21 -10.76 -15.96
CA ARG A 163 12.06 -11.14 -14.57
C ARG A 163 12.89 -10.22 -13.69
N VAL A 164 12.29 -9.65 -12.66
CA VAL A 164 13.02 -8.89 -11.64
C VAL A 164 13.86 -9.86 -10.80
N LEU A 165 15.17 -9.62 -10.75
CA LEU A 165 16.11 -10.36 -9.90
C LEU A 165 16.27 -9.71 -8.53
N ASN A 166 16.27 -8.37 -8.49
CA ASN A 166 16.45 -7.61 -7.27
C ASN A 166 15.80 -6.23 -7.39
N CYS A 167 15.37 -5.67 -6.27
CA CYS A 167 14.85 -4.31 -6.16
C CYS A 167 15.28 -3.73 -4.82
N VAL A 168 16.09 -2.67 -4.84
CA VAL A 168 16.66 -2.07 -3.63
C VAL A 168 16.43 -0.56 -3.61
N PRO A 169 16.20 0.06 -2.44
CA PRO A 169 16.13 1.50 -2.34
C PRO A 169 17.49 2.11 -2.72
N VAL A 170 17.47 3.23 -3.43
CA VAL A 170 18.68 3.95 -3.82
C VAL A 170 18.86 5.16 -2.88
N PRO A 171 20.09 5.49 -2.48
CA PRO A 171 20.35 6.72 -1.74
C PRO A 171 19.80 7.97 -2.45
N ALA A 172 19.41 8.97 -1.65
CA ALA A 172 18.88 10.23 -2.18
C ALA A 172 19.99 11.10 -2.80
N ASP A 173 21.22 10.96 -2.34
CA ASP A 173 22.39 11.68 -2.85
C ASP A 173 22.91 11.07 -4.15
N GLU A 174 23.36 11.93 -5.06
CA GLU A 174 23.78 11.55 -6.40
C GLU A 174 24.96 10.58 -6.40
N THR A 175 25.97 10.83 -5.56
CA THR A 175 27.15 9.96 -5.41
C THR A 175 26.73 8.54 -5.04
N GLY A 176 25.91 8.36 -4.00
CA GLY A 176 25.41 7.06 -3.57
C GLY A 176 24.60 6.35 -4.66
N ARG A 177 23.81 7.09 -5.46
CA ARG A 177 23.13 6.52 -6.63
C ARG A 177 24.13 5.99 -7.65
N GLU A 178 25.11 6.79 -8.05
CA GLU A 178 26.11 6.42 -9.06
C GLU A 178 26.94 5.20 -8.63
N GLU A 179 27.36 5.17 -7.36
CA GLU A 179 28.10 4.06 -6.80
C GLU A 179 27.28 2.77 -6.80
N MET A 180 26.00 2.84 -6.41
CA MET A 180 25.10 1.71 -6.45
C MET A 180 24.86 1.23 -7.90
N HIS A 181 24.69 2.14 -8.85
CA HIS A 181 24.58 1.80 -10.28
C HIS A 181 25.84 1.15 -10.82
N ARG A 182 27.03 1.65 -10.45
CA ARG A 182 28.32 1.06 -10.82
C ARG A 182 28.46 -0.34 -10.23
N ALA A 183 28.17 -0.51 -8.95
CA ALA A 183 28.20 -1.81 -8.27
C ALA A 183 27.23 -2.81 -8.92
N ALA A 184 26.01 -2.39 -9.24
CA ALA A 184 25.02 -3.22 -9.92
C ALA A 184 25.49 -3.61 -11.33
N ARG A 185 26.04 -2.68 -12.11
CA ARG A 185 26.61 -2.99 -13.44
C ARG A 185 27.77 -3.98 -13.34
N ASN A 186 28.67 -3.81 -12.38
CA ASN A 186 29.79 -4.74 -12.18
C ASN A 186 29.31 -6.13 -11.78
N ARG A 187 28.29 -6.22 -10.93
CA ARG A 187 27.75 -7.51 -10.44
C ARG A 187 26.86 -8.22 -11.46
N TYR A 188 26.08 -7.49 -12.25
CA TYR A 188 25.02 -8.05 -13.09
C TYR A 188 25.20 -7.84 -14.60
N GLY A 189 26.14 -7.00 -15.05
CA GLY A 189 26.27 -6.57 -16.45
C GLY A 189 26.63 -7.67 -17.45
N GLY A 190 27.29 -8.75 -17.01
CA GLY A 190 27.75 -9.81 -17.91
C GLY A 190 26.66 -10.71 -18.53
N ARG A 191 25.39 -10.60 -18.11
CA ARG A 191 24.29 -11.47 -18.57
C ARG A 191 23.18 -10.75 -19.33
N GLY A 192 23.44 -9.54 -19.82
CA GLY A 192 22.41 -8.70 -20.44
C GLY A 192 21.37 -8.15 -19.45
N ASN A 193 21.62 -8.29 -18.14
CA ASN A 193 20.77 -7.70 -17.12
C ASN A 193 20.84 -6.18 -17.19
N ARG A 194 19.71 -5.50 -16.98
CA ARG A 194 19.61 -4.05 -17.08
C ARG A 194 19.19 -3.47 -15.73
N PRO A 195 20.06 -2.74 -15.02
CA PRO A 195 19.65 -1.94 -13.87
C PRO A 195 18.85 -0.73 -14.36
N VAL A 196 17.66 -0.50 -13.80
CA VAL A 196 16.79 0.63 -14.10
C VAL A 196 16.38 1.29 -12.78
N THR A 197 16.43 2.61 -12.72
CA THR A 197 15.94 3.36 -11.55
C THR A 197 14.51 3.81 -11.79
N LEU A 198 13.64 3.49 -10.84
CA LEU A 198 12.22 3.83 -10.84
C LEU A 198 11.86 4.55 -9.56
N TYR A 199 10.85 5.40 -9.60
CA TYR A 199 10.31 6.08 -8.42
C TYR A 199 9.01 5.41 -8.02
N ALA A 200 8.88 5.03 -6.75
CA ALA A 200 7.69 4.39 -6.20
C ALA A 200 7.60 4.63 -4.68
N LEU A 201 6.51 4.18 -4.06
CA LEU A 201 6.32 4.28 -2.60
C LEU A 201 6.91 3.09 -1.82
N SER A 202 7.14 1.95 -2.49
CA SER A 202 7.73 0.74 -1.91
C SER A 202 8.59 0.00 -2.94
N ALA A 203 9.44 -0.92 -2.46
CA ALA A 203 10.20 -1.78 -3.36
C ALA A 203 9.29 -2.71 -4.17
N GLU A 204 8.16 -3.16 -3.61
CA GLU A 204 7.22 -4.03 -4.32
C GLU A 204 6.47 -3.25 -5.40
N SER A 205 5.96 -2.07 -5.08
CA SER A 205 5.34 -1.18 -6.08
C SER A 205 6.33 -0.73 -7.17
N ALA A 206 7.63 -0.59 -6.89
CA ALA A 206 8.64 -0.36 -7.91
C ALA A 206 8.75 -1.53 -8.92
N LYS A 207 8.59 -2.78 -8.48
CA LYS A 207 8.55 -3.94 -9.38
C LYS A 207 7.31 -3.89 -10.27
N ASP A 208 6.16 -3.54 -9.71
CA ASP A 208 4.93 -3.39 -10.48
C ASP A 208 5.05 -2.31 -11.56
N VAL A 209 5.63 -1.16 -11.21
CA VAL A 209 5.93 -0.09 -12.18
C VAL A 209 6.87 -0.60 -13.27
N PHE A 210 7.92 -1.35 -12.91
CA PHE A 210 8.85 -1.95 -13.88
C PHE A 210 8.14 -2.86 -14.89
N TYR A 211 7.30 -3.77 -14.42
CA TYR A 211 6.62 -4.74 -15.29
C TYR A 211 5.71 -4.05 -16.32
N ALA A 212 4.98 -3.02 -15.92
CA ALA A 212 4.10 -2.31 -16.84
C ALA A 212 4.84 -1.38 -17.78
N ALA A 213 5.90 -0.70 -17.33
CA ALA A 213 6.75 0.08 -18.24
C ALA A 213 7.30 -0.80 -19.36
N ARG A 214 7.76 -2.01 -19.01
CA ARG A 214 8.21 -3.01 -19.98
C ARG A 214 7.09 -3.46 -20.92
N GLN A 215 5.88 -3.71 -20.40
CA GLN A 215 4.74 -4.10 -21.22
C GLN A 215 4.33 -3.00 -22.21
N LEU A 216 4.39 -1.73 -21.80
CA LEU A 216 4.16 -0.59 -22.66
C LEU A 216 5.22 -0.48 -23.77
N ASP A 217 6.49 -0.68 -23.44
CA ASP A 217 7.58 -0.69 -24.43
C ASP A 217 7.41 -1.82 -25.46
N LEU A 218 7.05 -3.03 -25.01
CA LEU A 218 6.73 -4.15 -25.91
C LEU A 218 5.54 -3.83 -26.81
N TYR A 219 4.48 -3.24 -26.26
CA TYR A 219 3.31 -2.81 -27.05
C TYR A 219 3.70 -1.75 -28.10
N ARG A 220 4.53 -0.77 -27.73
CA ARG A 220 5.04 0.25 -28.66
C ARG A 220 5.87 -0.35 -29.80
N GLN A 221 6.66 -1.40 -29.52
CA GLN A 221 7.46 -2.10 -30.54
C GLN A 221 6.59 -2.95 -31.49
N GLN A 222 5.48 -3.51 -31.01
CA GLN A 222 4.57 -4.33 -31.81
C GLN A 222 3.62 -3.51 -32.69
N ARG A 223 3.39 -2.23 -32.38
CA ARG A 223 2.60 -1.37 -33.27
C ARG A 223 3.35 -1.22 -34.60
N PRO A 224 2.77 -1.64 -35.75
CA PRO A 224 3.35 -1.30 -37.03
C PRO A 224 3.51 0.20 -37.09
N ARG A 225 4.72 0.69 -37.43
CA ARG A 225 4.93 2.10 -37.74
C ARG A 225 3.87 2.47 -38.76
N ALA A 226 2.89 3.27 -38.36
CA ALA A 226 1.91 3.79 -39.28
C ALA A 226 2.71 4.43 -40.41
N VAL A 227 2.66 3.83 -41.59
CA VAL A 227 3.28 4.37 -42.79
C VAL A 227 2.66 5.75 -42.95
N ALA A 228 3.48 6.79 -42.87
CA ALA A 228 3.04 8.14 -43.16
C ALA A 228 2.48 8.12 -44.60
N LEU A 229 1.16 8.25 -44.72
CA LEU A 229 0.45 8.49 -45.97
C LEU A 229 0.36 10.00 -46.18
#